data_AF-A0A350DIP9-F1
#
_entry.id   AF-A0A350DIP9-F1
#
_cell.length_a   1.000
_cell.length_b   1.000
_cell.length_c   1.000
_cell.angle_alpha   90.00
_cell.angle_beta   90.00
_cell.angle_gamma   90.00
#
_symmetry.space_group_name_H-M   'P 1'
#
loop_
_entity.id
_entity.type
_entity.pdbx_description
1 polymer ?
#
loop_
_entity_poly.entity_id
_entity_poly.type
_entity_poly.pdbx_seq_one_letter_code
_entity_poly.pdbx_strand_id
1 'polypeptide(L)'
;MLNLTAKPLTAEAFVPFGDVIDARTSASFPINAGRTQRHHDLAKVETLGDNARTLINIFVSQPVTLPLNLTFLERHPQGSQAFMPLHQERF
;
A
#
# COMPACT_ATOMS: atom_id res chain seq x y z
N MET A 1 -4.06 -25.17 -13.98
CA MET A 1 -3.42 -23.82 -13.92
C MET A 1 -4.51 -22.85 -13.49
N LEU A 2 -4.27 -22.02 -12.48
CA LEU A 2 -5.26 -21.05 -12.00
C LEU A 2 -5.09 -19.74 -12.77
N ASN A 3 -6.16 -19.25 -13.39
CA ASN A 3 -6.16 -17.94 -14.03
C ASN A 3 -6.70 -16.89 -13.06
N LEU A 4 -5.92 -15.83 -12.85
CA LEU A 4 -6.30 -14.70 -12.00
C LEU A 4 -6.69 -13.51 -12.87
N THR A 5 -7.83 -12.92 -12.58
CA THR A 5 -8.28 -11.67 -13.20
C THR A 5 -8.11 -10.55 -12.18
N ALA A 6 -7.28 -9.55 -12.51
CA ALA A 6 -7.13 -8.36 -11.68
C ALA A 6 -8.47 -7.63 -11.55
N LYS A 7 -8.82 -7.24 -10.32
CA LYS A 7 -10.03 -6.46 -10.00
C LYS A 7 -9.62 -5.04 -9.60
N PRO A 8 -10.51 -4.04 -9.73
CA PRO A 8 -10.27 -2.73 -9.17
C PRO A 8 -9.97 -2.82 -7.66
N LEU A 9 -8.96 -2.07 -7.22
CA LEU A 9 -8.63 -1.98 -5.79
C LEU A 9 -9.65 -1.09 -5.09
N THR A 10 -10.27 -1.60 -4.02
CA THR A 10 -11.07 -0.83 -3.08
C THR A 10 -10.67 -1.19 -1.66
N ALA A 11 -10.90 -0.28 -0.71
CA ALA A 11 -10.56 -0.54 0.69
C ALA A 11 -11.31 -1.77 1.21
N GLU A 12 -12.60 -1.90 0.91
CA GLU A 12 -13.48 -2.97 1.39
C GLU A 12 -13.03 -4.34 0.88
N ALA A 13 -12.66 -4.44 -0.40
CA ALA A 13 -12.19 -5.69 -0.99
C ALA A 13 -10.79 -6.07 -0.52
N PHE A 14 -10.00 -5.10 -0.02
CA PHE A 14 -8.61 -5.30 0.37
C PHE A 14 -8.40 -5.56 1.86
N VAL A 15 -9.41 -5.34 2.72
CA VAL A 15 -9.37 -5.57 4.18
C VAL A 15 -8.64 -6.85 4.61
N PRO A 16 -8.84 -8.03 3.98
CA PRO A 16 -8.14 -9.25 4.41
C PRO A 16 -6.61 -9.23 4.20
N PHE A 17 -6.10 -8.30 3.39
CA PHE A 17 -4.70 -8.22 2.96
C PHE A 17 -3.97 -7.01 3.53
N GLY A 18 -4.70 -5.96 3.94
CA GLY A 18 -4.14 -4.75 4.54
C GLY A 18 -5.00 -3.52 4.27
N ASP A 19 -4.36 -2.35 4.31
CA ASP A 19 -5.00 -1.06 4.13
C ASP A 19 -4.78 -0.49 2.72
N VAL A 20 -5.75 0.29 2.22
CA VAL A 20 -5.61 1.08 1.00
C VAL A 20 -5.35 2.54 1.38
N ILE A 21 -4.15 3.04 1.06
CA ILE A 21 -3.77 4.44 1.34
C ILE A 21 -4.42 5.34 0.28
N ASP A 22 -5.59 5.89 0.60
CA ASP A 22 -6.37 6.73 -0.31
C ASP A 22 -6.98 7.95 0.39
N ALA A 23 -6.73 9.14 -0.16
CA ALA A 23 -7.29 10.39 0.33
C ALA A 23 -8.77 10.59 -0.05
N ARG A 24 -9.28 9.89 -1.07
CA ARG A 24 -10.63 10.10 -1.62
C ARG A 24 -11.74 9.56 -0.73
N THR A 25 -11.47 8.51 0.02
CA THR A 25 -12.46 7.78 0.84
C THR A 25 -12.14 7.84 2.34
N SER A 26 -11.06 8.49 2.74
CA SER A 26 -10.60 8.49 4.12
C SER A 26 -11.25 9.54 5.00
N ALA A 27 -11.36 9.19 6.29
CA ALA A 27 -11.61 10.16 7.32
C ALA A 27 -10.50 11.23 7.31
N SER A 28 -10.91 12.49 7.39
CA SER A 28 -9.97 13.59 7.38
C SER A 28 -10.50 14.77 8.18
N PHE A 29 -9.58 15.58 8.70
CA PHE A 29 -9.92 16.77 9.46
C PHE A 29 -8.95 17.92 9.17
N PRO A 30 -9.41 19.18 9.27
CA PRO A 30 -8.55 20.33 9.07
C PRO A 30 -7.54 20.47 10.21
N ILE A 31 -6.31 20.84 9.86
CA ILE A 31 -5.25 21.28 10.77
C ILE A 31 -4.71 22.63 10.30
N ASN A 32 -3.75 23.23 11.03
CA ASN A 32 -3.11 24.50 10.65
C ASN A 32 -4.13 25.63 10.35
N ALA A 33 -5.10 25.81 11.24
CA ALA A 33 -6.20 26.77 11.07
C ALA A 33 -6.97 26.59 9.74
N GLY A 34 -7.17 25.33 9.31
CA GLY A 34 -7.91 25.00 8.09
C GLY A 34 -7.09 25.06 6.80
N ARG A 35 -5.78 25.36 6.88
CA ARG A 35 -4.90 25.44 5.69
C ARG A 35 -4.42 24.09 5.18
N THR A 36 -4.66 23.01 5.91
CA THR A 36 -4.22 21.66 5.54
C THR A 36 -5.28 20.65 5.95
N GLN A 37 -5.65 19.76 5.03
CA GLN A 37 -6.51 18.62 5.33
C GLN A 37 -5.63 17.42 5.69
N ARG A 38 -5.76 16.90 6.92
CA ARG A 38 -5.07 15.69 7.35
C ARG A 38 -5.97 14.49 7.09
N HIS A 39 -5.60 13.67 6.11
CA HIS A 39 -6.13 12.33 5.94
C HIS A 39 -5.48 11.42 6.99
N HIS A 40 -6.27 10.99 7.96
CA HIS A 40 -5.75 10.42 9.19
C HIS A 40 -5.72 8.90 9.12
N ASP A 41 -4.64 8.32 9.64
CA ASP A 41 -4.52 6.88 9.91
C ASP A 41 -4.85 5.98 8.70
N LEU A 42 -4.26 6.31 7.55
CA LEU A 42 -4.51 5.60 6.29
C LEU A 42 -3.91 4.19 6.25
N ALA A 43 -2.89 3.93 7.08
CA ALA A 43 -2.27 2.62 7.26
C ALA A 43 -1.45 2.62 8.54
N LYS A 44 -1.40 1.47 9.21
CA LYS A 44 -0.53 1.24 10.36
C LYS A 44 0.76 0.56 9.92
N VAL A 45 1.91 1.11 10.31
CA VAL A 45 3.21 0.45 10.13
C VAL A 45 3.46 -0.49 11.31
N GLU A 46 3.66 -1.77 11.03
CA GLU A 46 3.98 -2.79 12.02
C GLU A 46 5.42 -3.25 11.84
N THR A 47 6.17 -3.31 12.94
CA THR A 47 7.56 -3.78 12.98
C THR A 47 7.75 -4.60 14.24
N LEU A 48 8.34 -5.79 14.10
CA LEU A 48 8.54 -6.76 15.16
C LEU A 48 10.03 -7.13 15.25
N GLY A 49 10.47 -7.56 16.44
CA GLY A 49 11.83 -8.03 16.70
C GLY A 49 12.73 -6.97 17.36
N ASP A 50 13.88 -7.44 17.84
CA ASP A 50 14.84 -6.59 18.54
C ASP A 50 15.52 -5.62 17.58
N ASN A 51 15.67 -4.36 18.01
CA ASN A 51 16.23 -3.27 17.21
C ASN A 51 15.48 -3.00 15.89
N ALA A 52 14.20 -3.39 15.79
CA ALA A 52 13.39 -3.09 14.62
C ALA A 52 13.32 -1.58 14.36
N ARG A 53 13.45 -1.20 13.10
CA ARG A 53 13.44 0.19 12.67
C ARG A 53 12.58 0.35 11.42
N THR A 54 11.68 1.32 11.45
CA THR A 54 10.95 1.75 10.27
C THR A 54 11.88 2.45 9.29
N LEU A 55 11.81 2.06 8.02
CA LEU A 55 12.64 2.59 6.94
C LEU A 55 11.76 3.26 5.88
N ILE A 56 12.32 4.21 5.16
CA ILE A 56 11.71 4.83 3.98
C ILE A 56 12.70 4.64 2.84
N ASN A 57 12.23 4.08 1.74
CA ASN A 57 13.05 3.71 0.60
C ASN A 57 12.36 4.13 -0.70
N ILE A 58 13.13 4.30 -1.77
CA ILE A 58 12.62 4.47 -3.14
C ILE A 58 12.96 3.21 -3.91
N PHE A 59 11.95 2.62 -4.52
CA PHE A 59 12.09 1.47 -5.41
C PHE A 59 11.87 1.93 -6.85
N VAL A 60 12.76 1.50 -7.76
CA VAL A 60 12.63 1.75 -9.20
C VAL A 60 12.44 0.40 -9.88
N SER A 61 11.19 0.10 -10.25
CA SER A 61 10.82 -1.15 -10.90
C SER A 61 10.76 -1.00 -12.43
N GLN A 62 10.95 -2.11 -13.14
CA GLN A 62 10.71 -2.19 -14.58
C GLN A 62 9.26 -2.65 -14.82
N PRO A 63 8.58 -2.15 -15.87
CA PRO A 63 7.23 -2.59 -16.20
C PRO A 63 7.22 -4.06 -16.62
N VAL A 64 6.13 -4.75 -16.32
CA VAL A 64 5.88 -6.13 -16.75
C VAL A 64 4.99 -6.16 -17.99
N THR A 65 5.12 -7.20 -18.80
CA THR A 65 4.21 -7.47 -19.93
C THR A 65 3.15 -8.49 -19.52
N LEU A 66 1.94 -8.33 -20.05
CA LEU A 66 0.84 -9.27 -19.85
C LEU A 66 0.66 -10.18 -21.08
N PRO A 67 0.29 -11.46 -20.89
CA PRO A 67 0.03 -12.12 -19.61
C PRO A 67 1.30 -12.40 -18.80
N LEU A 68 1.24 -12.16 -17.49
CA LEU A 68 2.33 -12.45 -16.56
C LEU A 68 2.11 -13.80 -15.89
N ASN A 69 3.09 -14.71 -15.99
CA ASN A 69 3.08 -15.95 -15.23
C ASN A 69 3.65 -15.73 -13.82
N LEU A 70 2.81 -15.88 -12.79
CA LEU A 70 3.23 -15.75 -11.39
C LEU A 70 3.70 -17.10 -10.86
N THR A 71 4.99 -17.21 -10.52
CA THR A 71 5.60 -18.46 -10.05
C THR A 71 5.79 -18.52 -8.53
N PHE A 72 5.73 -17.37 -7.84
CA PHE A 72 5.86 -17.29 -6.39
C PHE A 72 5.09 -16.10 -5.82
N LEU A 73 4.94 -16.11 -4.50
CA LEU A 73 4.53 -14.99 -3.67
C LEU A 73 5.49 -14.90 -2.49
N GLU A 74 5.66 -13.70 -1.94
CA GLU A 74 6.49 -13.45 -0.76
C GLU A 74 5.65 -12.92 0.41
N ARG A 75 6.23 -12.92 1.60
CA ARG A 75 5.64 -12.32 2.81
C ARG A 75 6.73 -11.82 3.75
N HIS A 76 6.38 -10.86 4.60
CA HIS A 76 7.26 -10.31 5.63
C HIS A 76 6.71 -10.65 7.03
N PRO A 77 7.17 -11.74 7.69
CA PRO A 77 6.59 -12.18 8.95
C PRO A 77 6.78 -11.21 10.13
N GLN A 78 7.72 -10.28 10.03
CA GLN A 78 8.12 -9.37 11.11
C GLN A 78 7.75 -7.91 10.84
N GLY A 79 6.97 -7.62 9.80
CA GLY A 79 6.51 -6.26 9.59
C GLY A 79 5.63 -6.07 8.37
N SER A 80 4.95 -4.93 8.35
CA SER A 80 4.18 -4.45 7.22
C SER A 80 5.09 -3.90 6.12
N GLN A 81 4.61 -3.91 4.88
CA GLN A 81 5.24 -3.22 3.75
C GLN A 81 4.18 -2.40 3.02
N ALA A 82 4.50 -1.15 2.67
CA ALA A 82 3.62 -0.24 1.96
C ALA A 82 4.27 0.25 0.66
N PHE A 83 3.45 0.39 -0.39
CA PHE A 83 3.84 0.96 -1.68
C PHE A 83 2.92 2.14 -2.03
N MET A 84 3.52 3.24 -2.48
CA MET A 84 2.82 4.42 -2.96
C MET A 84 3.51 4.91 -4.24
N PRO A 85 2.82 5.00 -5.39
CA PRO A 85 3.40 5.54 -6.61
C PRO A 85 3.74 7.03 -6.43
N LEU A 86 4.90 7.45 -6.92
CA LEU A 86 5.36 8.85 -6.78
C LEU A 86 4.81 9.77 -7.87
N HIS A 87 4.36 9.24 -9.01
CA HIS A 87 3.78 10.01 -10.11
C HIS A 87 2.40 9.49 -10.53
N GLN A 88 1.62 8.98 -9.58
CA GLN A 88 0.23 8.52 -9.78
C GLN A 88 0.11 7.36 -10.78
N GLU A 89 1.19 6.61 -11.00
CA GLU A 89 1.17 5.45 -11.86
C GLU A 89 0.19 4.39 -11.33
N ARG A 90 -0.54 3.77 -12.25
CA ARG A 90 -1.28 2.56 -11.95
C ARG A 90 -0.30 1.39 -11.92
N PHE A 91 -0.33 0.63 -10.84
CA PHE A 91 0.40 -0.63 -10.67
C PHE A 91 -0.57 -1.78 -10.39
#